data_AF-A0A7S2DXK8-F1
#
_entry.id   AF-A0A7S2DXK8-F1
#
_cell.length_a   1.000
_cell.length_b   1.000
_cell.length_c   1.000
_cell.angle_alpha   90.00
_cell.angle_beta   90.00
_cell.angle_gamma   90.00
#
_symmetry.space_group_name_H-M   'P 1'
#
loop_
_entity.id
_entity.type
_entity.pdbx_description
1 polymer ?
#
loop_
_entity_poly.entity_id
_entity_poly.type
_entity_poly.pdbx_seq_one_letter_code
_entity_poly.pdbx_strand_id
1 'polypeptide(L)'
;SAALVGWAIFGAYSWAGFPFDNACDTAEEISDSYVGAHTAYTGDDEEVTFSLSAGDVEYFFCSQDMIRFKPVAFPALPSYQRDGEEWMTDEQDTIVKMYGWAGIAILSVAACLFLKRIVINVFMKVFCRTYRPQGKDMQYGFSEVQEIFGYIPSIKVPGFPYPLLACDLRGIQDMGLIGWSDPTSPYSEHNLVYDVPKAAERISSEGGETSRAAGISDENSRVFHIVKEWPYEPNNEQDEKYVANIEQPK
;
A
#
# COMPACT_ATOMS: atom_id res chain seq x y z
N SER A 1 4.55 14.82 -3.33
CA SER A 1 4.52 14.27 -4.69
C SER A 1 3.21 14.55 -5.41
N ALA A 2 2.05 14.20 -4.84
CA ALA A 2 0.75 14.44 -5.49
C ALA A 2 0.50 15.92 -5.84
N ALA A 3 0.82 16.85 -4.93
CA ALA A 3 0.68 18.29 -5.20
C ALA A 3 1.58 18.79 -6.36
N LEU A 4 2.82 18.29 -6.46
CA LEU A 4 3.73 18.63 -7.57
C LEU A 4 3.24 18.08 -8.91
N VAL A 5 2.71 16.86 -8.90
CA VAL A 5 2.09 16.23 -10.07
C VAL A 5 0.85 17.02 -10.51
N GLY A 6 -0.02 17.36 -9.56
CA GLY A 6 -1.18 18.20 -9.82
C GLY A 6 -0.77 19.55 -10.41
N TRP A 7 0.18 20.24 -9.78
CA TRP A 7 0.68 21.53 -10.27
C TRP A 7 1.28 21.42 -11.69
N ALA A 8 2.01 20.34 -12.00
CA ALA A 8 2.55 20.13 -13.36
C ALA A 8 1.44 19.90 -14.40
N ILE A 9 0.42 19.11 -14.08
CA ILE A 9 -0.71 18.85 -14.99
C ILE A 9 -1.55 20.11 -15.18
N PHE A 10 -2.02 20.70 -14.08
CA PHE A 10 -2.86 21.90 -14.14
C PHE A 10 -2.10 23.09 -14.70
N GLY A 11 -0.82 23.25 -14.37
CA GLY A 11 0.02 24.30 -14.95
C GLY A 11 0.15 24.17 -16.46
N ALA A 12 0.33 22.96 -16.98
CA ALA A 12 0.37 22.73 -18.43
C ALA A 12 -0.95 23.10 -19.12
N TYR A 13 -2.10 22.72 -18.55
CA TYR A 13 -3.41 23.11 -19.10
C TYR A 13 -3.71 24.59 -18.92
N SER A 14 -3.34 25.20 -17.80
CA SER A 14 -3.55 26.63 -17.56
C SER A 14 -2.75 27.49 -18.52
N TRP A 15 -1.51 27.08 -18.86
CA TRP A 15 -0.72 27.77 -19.88
C TRP A 15 -1.22 27.51 -21.29
N ALA A 16 -1.60 26.26 -21.60
CA ALA A 16 -2.17 25.93 -22.90
C ALA A 16 -3.55 26.56 -23.12
N GLY A 17 -4.32 26.85 -22.08
CA GLY A 17 -5.63 27.49 -22.18
C GLY A 17 -5.62 28.96 -21.77
N PHE A 18 -4.46 29.59 -21.59
CA PHE A 18 -4.38 30.98 -21.16
C PHE A 18 -4.83 31.88 -22.33
N PRO A 19 -6.02 32.50 -22.24
CA PRO A 19 -6.57 33.25 -23.34
C PRO A 19 -5.91 34.62 -23.34
N PHE A 20 -4.89 34.82 -24.17
CA PHE A 20 -4.41 36.18 -24.39
C PHE A 20 -5.54 37.03 -25.02
N ASP A 21 -6.33 36.45 -25.94
CA ASP A 21 -7.53 37.08 -26.53
C ASP A 21 -8.60 36.11 -27.13
N ASN A 22 -8.35 34.79 -27.22
CA ASN A 22 -9.21 33.80 -27.93
C ASN A 22 -9.55 34.21 -29.38
N ALA A 23 -8.73 35.08 -29.98
CA ALA A 23 -8.90 35.55 -31.35
C ALA A 23 -7.87 34.88 -32.23
N CYS A 24 -8.32 34.29 -33.32
CA CYS A 24 -7.45 33.60 -34.26
C CYS A 24 -7.53 34.20 -35.64
N ASP A 25 -6.35 34.50 -36.17
CA ASP A 25 -6.15 35.04 -37.49
C ASP A 25 -6.49 33.98 -38.55
N THR A 26 -7.39 34.30 -39.48
CA THR A 26 -7.74 33.42 -40.62
C THR A 26 -6.72 33.48 -41.76
N ALA A 27 -5.78 34.42 -41.72
CA ALA A 27 -4.95 34.92 -42.81
C ALA A 27 -5.74 35.49 -44.00
N GLU A 28 -7.06 35.63 -43.87
CA GLU A 28 -7.95 36.20 -44.87
C GLU A 28 -8.27 37.67 -44.53
N GLU A 29 -8.36 38.51 -45.56
CA GLU A 29 -8.81 39.90 -45.39
C GLU A 29 -10.33 39.92 -45.17
N ILE A 30 -10.81 40.84 -44.32
CA ILE A 30 -12.24 41.00 -44.08
C ILE A 30 -12.99 41.28 -45.40
N SER A 31 -14.16 40.66 -45.57
CA SER A 31 -15.02 40.95 -46.72
C SER A 31 -15.42 42.44 -46.75
N ASP A 32 -15.42 43.04 -47.94
CA ASP A 32 -15.84 44.43 -48.19
C ASP A 32 -17.21 44.78 -47.58
N SER A 33 -18.07 43.78 -47.37
CA SER A 33 -19.37 43.93 -46.70
C SER A 33 -19.27 44.38 -45.24
N TYR A 34 -18.14 44.12 -44.58
CA TYR A 34 -17.87 44.51 -43.20
C TYR A 34 -17.03 45.80 -43.11
N VAL A 35 -16.64 46.42 -44.22
CA VAL A 35 -15.88 47.69 -44.17
C VAL A 35 -16.82 48.84 -43.77
N GLY A 36 -16.44 49.59 -42.74
CA GLY A 36 -17.25 50.68 -42.21
C GLY A 36 -17.20 50.81 -40.69
N ALA A 37 -18.02 51.72 -40.16
CA ALA A 37 -18.17 51.92 -38.72
C ALA A 37 -19.18 50.92 -38.14
N HIS A 38 -18.75 50.20 -37.10
CA HIS A 38 -19.55 49.25 -36.35
C HIS A 38 -19.63 49.65 -34.88
N THR A 39 -20.68 49.17 -34.23
CA THR A 39 -20.94 49.40 -32.82
C THR A 39 -20.95 48.06 -32.10
N ALA A 40 -20.15 47.92 -31.05
CA ALA A 40 -20.20 46.81 -30.10
C ALA A 40 -20.52 47.31 -28.69
N TYR A 41 -20.97 46.39 -27.83
CA TYR A 41 -21.21 46.65 -26.42
C TYR A 41 -20.20 45.87 -25.58
N THR A 42 -19.60 46.53 -24.60
CA THR A 42 -18.71 45.87 -23.63
C THR A 42 -19.52 45.04 -22.63
N GLY A 43 -18.83 44.30 -21.76
CA GLY A 43 -19.48 43.57 -20.66
C GLY A 43 -20.19 44.47 -19.63
N ASP A 44 -19.92 45.77 -19.65
CA ASP A 44 -20.54 46.79 -18.78
C ASP A 44 -21.65 47.57 -19.52
N ASP A 45 -22.14 47.06 -20.65
CA ASP A 45 -23.13 47.71 -21.54
C ASP A 45 -22.67 49.07 -22.11
N GLU A 46 -21.36 49.35 -22.11
CA GLU A 46 -20.82 50.57 -22.73
C GLU A 46 -20.72 50.41 -24.25
N GLU A 47 -21.22 51.41 -24.99
CA GLU A 47 -21.15 51.43 -26.45
C GLU A 47 -19.75 51.83 -26.92
N VAL A 48 -19.12 50.96 -27.71
CA VAL A 48 -17.81 51.20 -28.32
C VAL A 48 -17.94 51.15 -29.83
N THR A 49 -17.57 52.24 -30.49
CA THR A 49 -17.53 52.31 -31.95
C THR A 49 -16.13 52.01 -32.46
N PHE A 50 -16.05 51.18 -33.48
CA PHE A 50 -14.80 50.83 -34.16
C PHE A 50 -15.01 50.85 -35.67
N SER A 51 -13.97 51.18 -36.43
CA SER A 51 -14.01 51.24 -37.89
C SER A 51 -13.12 50.16 -38.46
N LEU A 52 -13.70 49.34 -39.33
CA LEU A 52 -12.98 48.32 -40.10
C LEU A 52 -12.59 48.90 -41.47
N SER A 53 -11.33 48.70 -41.85
CA SER A 53 -10.75 49.15 -43.12
C SER A 53 -10.55 47.97 -44.07
N ALA A 54 -10.63 48.23 -45.38
CA ALA A 54 -10.24 47.24 -46.38
C ALA A 54 -8.76 46.86 -46.18
N GLY A 55 -8.47 45.54 -46.14
CA GLY A 55 -7.15 44.99 -45.81
C GLY A 55 -6.94 44.68 -44.33
N ASP A 56 -7.91 44.97 -43.45
CA ASP A 56 -7.90 44.42 -42.10
C ASP A 56 -8.09 42.89 -42.15
N VAL A 57 -7.53 42.19 -41.17
CA VAL A 57 -7.52 40.72 -41.11
C VAL A 57 -8.78 40.21 -40.40
N GLU A 58 -9.40 39.16 -40.95
CA GLU A 58 -10.54 38.50 -40.32
C GLU A 58 -10.08 37.59 -39.18
N TYR A 59 -10.70 37.77 -38.00
CA TYR A 59 -10.48 36.94 -36.83
C TYR A 59 -11.71 36.11 -36.51
N PHE A 60 -11.49 34.86 -36.11
CA PHE A 60 -12.54 33.99 -35.59
C PHE A 60 -12.29 33.63 -34.13
N PHE A 61 -13.35 33.25 -33.43
CA PHE A 61 -13.25 32.73 -32.08
C PHE A 61 -12.65 31.32 -32.09
N CYS A 62 -11.52 31.14 -31.41
CA CYS A 62 -10.86 29.86 -31.26
C CYS A 62 -10.88 29.42 -29.79
N SER A 63 -11.29 28.16 -29.55
CA SER A 63 -11.35 27.61 -28.20
C SER A 63 -9.99 27.07 -27.78
N GLN A 64 -9.29 27.82 -26.92
CA GLN A 64 -7.98 27.44 -26.39
C GLN A 64 -8.07 26.41 -25.24
N ASP A 65 -9.29 26.07 -24.80
CA ASP A 65 -9.52 25.25 -23.63
C ASP A 65 -9.38 23.74 -23.92
N MET A 66 -8.12 23.28 -24.01
CA MET A 66 -7.79 21.88 -24.28
C MET A 66 -8.30 20.89 -23.22
N ILE A 67 -8.68 21.36 -22.01
CA ILE A 67 -9.25 20.46 -20.98
C ILE A 67 -10.67 20.01 -21.33
N ARG A 68 -11.38 20.78 -22.17
CA ARG A 68 -12.73 20.45 -22.65
C ARG A 68 -12.74 19.52 -23.84
N PHE A 69 -11.58 19.28 -24.46
CA PHE A 69 -11.48 18.39 -25.61
C PHE A 69 -11.76 16.94 -25.20
N LYS A 70 -12.36 16.18 -26.13
CA LYS A 70 -12.70 14.78 -25.94
C LYS A 70 -12.05 13.94 -27.05
N PRO A 71 -11.12 13.03 -26.72
CA PRO A 71 -10.58 12.76 -25.38
C PRO A 71 -9.72 13.92 -24.85
N VAL A 72 -9.61 14.02 -23.52
CA VAL A 72 -8.66 14.96 -22.89
C VAL A 72 -7.25 14.50 -23.25
N ALA A 73 -6.51 15.33 -23.97
CA ALA A 73 -5.16 15.01 -24.41
C ALA A 73 -4.13 15.55 -23.41
N PHE A 74 -3.21 14.69 -22.97
CA PHE A 74 -2.06 15.08 -22.14
C PHE A 74 -0.75 14.53 -22.76
N PRO A 75 0.33 15.33 -22.83
CA PRO A 75 0.38 16.76 -22.49
C PRO A 75 -0.48 17.60 -23.45
N ALA A 76 -0.81 18.82 -23.03
CA ALA A 76 -1.52 19.78 -23.86
C ALA A 76 -0.60 20.23 -25.01
N LEU A 77 -0.53 19.44 -26.08
CA LEU A 77 0.30 19.71 -27.25
C LEU A 77 -0.52 20.34 -28.37
N PRO A 78 0.08 21.24 -29.16
CA PRO A 78 -0.58 21.85 -30.31
C PRO A 78 -1.04 20.82 -31.36
N SER A 79 -0.37 19.67 -31.44
CA SER A 79 -0.78 18.55 -32.31
C SER A 79 -2.13 17.91 -31.95
N TYR A 80 -2.72 18.25 -30.81
CA TYR A 80 -4.05 17.78 -30.39
C TYR A 80 -5.15 18.80 -30.65
N GLN A 81 -4.86 19.89 -31.35
CA GLN A 81 -5.86 20.80 -31.88
C GLN A 81 -6.79 20.07 -32.86
N ARG A 82 -8.03 20.53 -33.00
CA ARG A 82 -8.98 19.95 -33.96
C ARG A 82 -8.56 20.33 -35.36
N ASP A 83 -8.84 19.47 -36.33
CA ASP A 83 -8.59 19.76 -37.73
C ASP A 83 -9.28 21.07 -38.13
N GLY A 84 -8.51 22.03 -38.65
CA GLY A 84 -8.99 23.37 -39.04
C GLY A 84 -8.95 24.44 -37.95
N GLU A 85 -8.47 24.13 -36.74
CA GLU A 85 -8.31 25.10 -35.65
C GLU A 85 -6.80 25.35 -35.38
N GLU A 86 -6.11 26.05 -36.28
CA GLU A 86 -4.73 26.52 -36.04
C GLU A 86 -4.79 27.86 -35.30
N TRP A 87 -4.64 27.79 -33.98
CA TRP A 87 -4.96 28.93 -33.12
C TRP A 87 -3.79 29.49 -32.31
N MET A 88 -2.70 28.72 -32.16
CA MET A 88 -1.52 29.19 -31.44
C MET A 88 -0.57 29.91 -32.39
N THR A 89 -0.05 31.06 -31.96
CA THR A 89 1.13 31.65 -32.63
C THR A 89 2.33 30.73 -32.48
N ASP A 90 3.31 30.81 -33.39
CA ASP A 90 4.54 30.00 -33.33
C ASP A 90 5.27 30.10 -31.97
N GLU A 91 5.19 31.27 -31.35
CA GLU A 91 5.77 31.54 -30.03
C GLU A 91 5.01 30.81 -28.91
N GLN A 92 3.68 30.86 -28.95
CA GLN A 92 2.82 30.13 -28.01
C GLN A 92 2.98 28.62 -28.17
N ASP A 93 3.01 28.13 -29.41
CA ASP A 93 3.25 26.72 -29.74
C ASP A 93 4.56 26.23 -29.11
N THR A 94 5.63 27.02 -29.24
CA THR A 94 6.94 26.71 -28.65
C THR A 94 6.88 26.64 -27.13
N ILE A 95 6.27 27.63 -26.47
CA ILE A 95 6.16 27.68 -25.01
C ILE A 95 5.32 26.52 -24.49
N VAL A 96 4.15 26.27 -25.08
CA VAL A 96 3.24 25.19 -24.68
C VAL A 96 3.92 23.83 -24.86
N LYS A 97 4.66 23.61 -25.95
CA LYS A 97 5.49 22.40 -26.13
C LYS A 97 6.52 22.22 -25.01
N MET A 98 7.24 23.28 -24.62
CA MET A 98 8.21 23.20 -23.52
C MET A 98 7.55 22.81 -22.19
N TYR A 99 6.43 23.45 -21.84
CA TYR A 99 5.70 23.12 -20.61
C TYR A 99 5.08 21.71 -20.65
N GLY A 100 4.56 21.27 -21.80
CA GLY A 100 4.04 19.92 -21.99
C GLY A 100 5.09 18.84 -21.73
N TRP A 101 6.27 18.98 -22.34
CA TRP A 101 7.38 18.05 -22.13
C TRP A 101 7.97 18.12 -20.72
N ALA A 102 8.06 19.31 -20.12
CA ALA A 102 8.46 19.46 -18.72
C ALA A 102 7.47 18.73 -17.79
N GLY A 103 6.18 18.80 -18.07
CA GLY A 103 5.14 18.06 -17.35
C GLY A 103 5.35 16.54 -17.40
N ILE A 104 5.62 15.97 -18.59
CA ILE A 104 5.97 14.55 -18.75
C ILE A 104 7.22 14.19 -17.92
N ALA A 105 8.26 15.02 -17.97
CA ALA A 105 9.50 14.77 -17.23
C ALA A 105 9.26 14.72 -15.72
N ILE A 106 8.49 15.67 -15.17
CA ILE A 106 8.13 15.71 -13.74
C ILE A 106 7.30 14.48 -13.35
N LEU A 107 6.31 14.10 -14.15
CA LEU A 107 5.50 12.88 -13.94
C LEU A 107 6.37 11.63 -13.94
N SER A 108 7.31 11.53 -14.88
CA SER A 108 8.21 10.39 -15.00
C SER A 108 9.12 10.27 -13.78
N VAL A 109 9.70 11.37 -13.31
CA VAL A 109 10.50 11.39 -12.08
C VAL A 109 9.66 11.00 -10.87
N ALA A 110 8.45 11.54 -10.74
CA ALA A 110 7.54 11.21 -9.64
C ALA A 110 7.18 9.71 -9.64
N ALA A 111 6.88 9.14 -10.82
CA ALA A 111 6.61 7.72 -11.00
C ALA A 111 7.83 6.86 -10.63
N CYS A 112 9.03 7.23 -11.09
CA CYS A 112 10.28 6.54 -10.73
C CYS A 112 10.53 6.55 -9.22
N LEU A 113 10.33 7.68 -8.53
CA LEU A 113 10.48 7.78 -7.08
C LEU A 113 9.44 6.92 -6.34
N PHE A 114 8.21 6.88 -6.84
CA PHE A 114 7.14 6.04 -6.29
C PHE A 114 7.46 4.55 -6.46
N LEU A 115 7.85 4.13 -7.67
CA LEU A 115 8.27 2.77 -7.96
C LEU A 115 9.48 2.38 -7.12
N LYS A 116 10.50 3.23 -7.02
CA LYS A 116 11.65 3.01 -6.14
C LYS A 116 11.21 2.73 -4.70
N ARG A 117 10.26 3.51 -4.16
CA ARG A 117 9.76 3.32 -2.80
C ARG A 117 9.03 1.98 -2.64
N ILE A 118 8.17 1.61 -3.60
CA ILE A 118 7.47 0.32 -3.58
C ILE A 118 8.46 -0.82 -3.68
N VAL A 119 9.33 -0.80 -4.69
CA VAL A 119 10.32 -1.84 -4.95
C VAL A 119 11.22 -2.01 -3.75
N ILE A 120 11.78 -0.94 -3.19
CA ILE A 120 12.62 -1.03 -1.99
C ILE A 120 11.82 -1.61 -0.81
N ASN A 121 10.60 -1.14 -0.56
CA ASN A 121 9.83 -1.64 0.59
C ASN A 121 9.46 -3.13 0.45
N VAL A 122 9.05 -3.56 -0.73
CA VAL A 122 8.69 -4.96 -1.00
C VAL A 122 9.94 -5.82 -1.02
N PHE A 123 10.99 -5.40 -1.74
CA PHE A 123 12.25 -6.11 -1.83
C PHE A 123 12.92 -6.26 -0.47
N MET A 124 12.99 -5.19 0.33
CA MET A 124 13.55 -5.27 1.68
C MET A 124 12.73 -6.19 2.58
N LYS A 125 11.40 -6.24 2.46
CA LYS A 125 10.57 -7.17 3.26
C LYS A 125 10.78 -8.63 2.87
N VAL A 126 10.97 -8.91 1.58
CA VAL A 126 11.09 -10.28 1.07
C VAL A 126 12.52 -10.80 1.21
N PHE A 127 13.51 -9.99 0.87
CA PHE A 127 14.91 -10.42 0.75
C PHE A 127 15.77 -10.02 1.95
N CYS A 128 15.48 -8.89 2.60
CA CYS A 128 16.21 -8.50 3.80
C CYS A 128 15.47 -8.99 5.04
N ARG A 129 15.89 -10.15 5.55
CA ARG A 129 15.43 -10.69 6.84
C ARG A 129 15.44 -9.58 7.89
N THR A 130 14.27 -9.33 8.48
CA THR A 130 14.05 -8.37 9.56
C THR A 130 14.76 -8.76 10.87
N TYR A 131 15.30 -9.98 10.95
CA TYR A 131 16.10 -10.41 12.09
C TYR A 131 17.46 -9.69 12.10
N ARG A 132 17.57 -8.68 12.96
CA ARG A 132 18.87 -8.22 13.45
C ARG A 132 19.22 -9.07 14.68
N PRO A 133 20.34 -9.81 14.68
CA PRO A 133 20.78 -10.50 15.89
C PRO A 133 20.92 -9.46 17.00
N GLN A 134 20.17 -9.64 18.08
CA GLN A 134 20.33 -8.84 19.29
C GLN A 134 21.29 -9.60 20.20
N GLY A 135 22.55 -9.17 20.22
CA GLY A 135 23.61 -9.78 21.02
C GLY A 135 24.98 -9.49 20.45
N LYS A 136 26.00 -9.45 21.31
CA LYS A 136 27.39 -9.54 20.84
C LYS A 136 27.68 -11.02 20.61
N ASP A 137 28.38 -11.33 19.52
CA ASP A 137 28.90 -12.67 19.29
C ASP A 137 29.75 -13.07 20.51
N MET A 138 29.34 -14.16 21.17
CA MET A 138 30.04 -14.65 22.35
C MET A 138 31.27 -15.49 22.00
N GLN A 139 31.50 -15.80 20.71
CA GLN A 139 32.59 -16.65 20.22
C GLN A 139 32.61 -18.07 20.77
N TYR A 140 31.56 -18.50 21.47
CA TYR A 140 31.37 -19.87 21.92
C TYR A 140 30.38 -20.58 20.99
N GLY A 141 30.73 -21.79 20.57
CA GLY A 141 29.79 -22.63 19.83
C GLY A 141 28.57 -22.95 20.69
N PHE A 142 27.37 -23.01 20.11
CA PHE A 142 26.16 -23.35 20.86
C PHE A 142 26.30 -24.70 21.61
N SER A 143 27.10 -25.62 21.07
CA SER A 143 27.44 -26.92 21.68
C SER A 143 28.37 -26.86 22.90
N GLU A 144 29.04 -25.73 23.13
CA GLU A 144 30.07 -25.57 24.19
C GLU A 144 29.51 -24.90 25.45
N VAL A 145 28.30 -24.36 25.37
CA VAL A 145 27.61 -23.77 26.53
C VAL A 145 27.20 -24.93 27.46
N GLN A 146 27.87 -25.07 28.61
CA GLN A 146 27.58 -26.16 29.57
C GLN A 146 26.23 -25.97 30.28
N GLU A 147 25.78 -24.72 30.41
CA GLU A 147 24.49 -24.35 30.96
C GLU A 147 23.61 -23.78 29.84
N ILE A 148 23.22 -24.63 28.88
CA ILE A 148 22.11 -24.25 28.00
C ILE A 148 20.86 -24.32 28.86
N PHE A 149 20.46 -23.19 29.43
CA PHE A 149 19.11 -23.01 29.90
C PHE A 149 18.20 -23.26 28.69
N GLY A 150 17.55 -24.42 28.66
CA GLY A 150 16.66 -24.79 27.58
C GLY A 150 15.65 -23.67 27.37
N TYR A 151 15.55 -23.16 26.15
CA TYR A 151 14.49 -22.21 25.84
C TYR A 151 13.16 -22.93 26.02
N ILE A 152 12.35 -22.45 26.95
CA ILE A 152 10.99 -22.94 27.18
C ILE A 152 10.06 -22.10 26.30
N PRO A 153 9.47 -22.68 25.23
CA PRO A 153 8.57 -21.96 24.35
C PRO A 153 7.38 -21.41 25.14
N SER A 154 7.23 -20.09 25.13
CA SER A 154 6.15 -19.40 25.84
C SER A 154 5.47 -18.37 24.93
N ILE A 155 4.15 -18.24 25.08
CA ILE A 155 3.29 -17.36 24.29
C ILE A 155 2.62 -16.38 25.26
N LYS A 156 2.79 -15.08 25.04
CA LYS A 156 2.09 -14.05 25.81
C LYS A 156 0.78 -13.72 25.11
N VAL A 157 -0.34 -14.09 25.73
CA VAL A 157 -1.69 -13.78 25.22
C VAL A 157 -2.24 -12.57 25.97
N PRO A 158 -2.69 -11.51 25.27
CA PRO A 158 -3.32 -10.36 25.94
C PRO A 158 -4.49 -10.80 26.83
N GLY A 159 -4.51 -10.33 28.08
CA GLY A 159 -5.53 -10.68 29.07
C GLY A 159 -5.11 -11.79 30.04
N PHE A 160 -4.05 -12.54 29.74
CA PHE A 160 -3.47 -13.50 30.68
C PHE A 160 -2.33 -12.84 31.49
N PRO A 161 -2.32 -12.99 32.82
CA PRO A 161 -1.27 -12.42 33.66
C PRO A 161 0.08 -13.14 33.51
N TYR A 162 0.05 -14.41 33.08
CA TYR A 162 1.23 -15.26 32.89
C TYR A 162 1.32 -15.77 31.44
N PRO A 163 2.54 -16.02 30.91
CA PRO A 163 2.72 -16.63 29.60
C PRO A 163 2.21 -18.07 29.57
N LEU A 164 1.60 -18.47 28.46
CA LEU A 164 1.20 -19.85 28.21
C LEU A 164 2.39 -20.65 27.68
N LEU A 165 2.62 -21.84 28.21
CA LEU A 165 3.72 -22.73 27.88
C LEU A 165 3.31 -23.66 26.74
N ALA A 166 4.12 -23.74 25.68
CA ALA A 166 3.81 -24.52 24.48
C ALA A 166 4.65 -25.81 24.36
N CYS A 167 5.18 -26.31 25.47
CA CYS A 167 5.98 -27.53 25.52
C CYS A 167 5.62 -28.41 26.72
N ASP A 168 5.92 -29.69 26.62
CA ASP A 168 5.80 -30.62 27.73
C ASP A 168 6.84 -30.26 28.80
N LEU A 169 6.41 -30.15 30.06
CA LEU A 169 7.29 -29.85 31.21
C LEU A 169 7.75 -31.12 31.94
N ARG A 170 7.29 -32.31 31.52
CA ARG A 170 7.76 -33.58 32.10
C ARG A 170 9.26 -33.70 31.93
N GLY A 171 9.95 -34.01 33.02
CA GLY A 171 11.41 -34.15 33.07
C GLY A 171 12.17 -32.86 33.39
N ILE A 172 11.50 -31.70 33.44
CA ILE A 172 12.09 -30.48 33.99
C ILE A 172 12.08 -30.58 35.52
N GLN A 173 13.25 -30.85 36.10
CA GLN A 173 13.38 -31.02 37.55
C GLN A 173 13.39 -29.68 38.30
N ASP A 174 13.98 -28.65 37.67
CA ASP A 174 14.05 -27.30 38.23
C ASP A 174 13.07 -26.38 37.49
N MET A 175 11.90 -26.17 38.10
CA MET A 175 10.89 -25.26 37.57
C MET A 175 11.28 -23.78 37.69
N GLY A 176 12.34 -23.44 38.45
CA GLY A 176 12.89 -22.09 38.52
C GLY A 176 13.45 -21.60 37.18
N LEU A 177 13.77 -22.53 36.27
CA LEU A 177 14.26 -22.23 34.92
C LEU A 177 13.24 -21.54 34.01
N ILE A 178 11.95 -21.60 34.35
CA ILE A 178 10.87 -20.95 33.58
C ILE A 178 10.91 -19.41 33.76
N GLY A 179 11.51 -18.93 34.85
CA GLY A 179 11.76 -17.50 35.07
C GLY A 179 10.55 -16.67 35.54
N TRP A 180 9.40 -17.29 35.79
CA TRP A 180 8.21 -16.68 36.39
C TRP A 180 7.44 -17.75 37.14
N SER A 181 6.70 -17.42 38.20
CA SER A 181 5.85 -18.38 38.93
C SER A 181 4.50 -17.75 39.26
N ASP A 182 3.42 -18.49 39.05
CA ASP A 182 2.07 -18.10 39.47
C ASP A 182 1.85 -18.55 40.93
N PRO A 183 1.57 -17.62 41.87
CA PRO A 183 1.37 -17.96 43.27
C PRO A 183 0.05 -18.72 43.52
N THR A 184 -0.87 -18.70 42.56
CA THR A 184 -2.20 -19.29 42.69
C THR A 184 -2.34 -20.63 41.98
N SER A 185 -1.57 -20.85 40.91
CA SER A 185 -1.78 -21.98 39.99
C SER A 185 -0.46 -22.65 39.60
N PRO A 186 -0.39 -23.98 39.44
CA PRO A 186 0.79 -24.66 38.93
C PRO A 186 1.01 -24.39 37.43
N TYR A 187 2.24 -24.57 36.94
CA TYR A 187 2.58 -24.38 35.52
C TYR A 187 1.78 -25.27 34.56
N SER A 188 1.24 -26.40 35.04
CA SER A 188 0.38 -27.27 34.24
C SER A 188 -0.88 -26.57 33.76
N GLU A 189 -1.44 -25.65 34.54
CA GLU A 189 -2.64 -24.86 34.15
C GLU A 189 -2.34 -23.83 33.06
N HIS A 190 -1.07 -23.43 32.93
CA HIS A 190 -0.61 -22.53 31.88
C HIS A 190 -0.06 -23.28 30.66
N ASN A 191 -0.11 -24.62 30.64
CA ASN A 191 0.52 -25.42 29.60
C ASN A 191 -0.48 -25.89 28.54
N LEU A 192 -0.28 -25.37 27.32
CA LEU A 192 -1.10 -25.62 26.14
C LEU A 192 -1.09 -27.06 25.65
N VAL A 193 -0.11 -27.87 26.07
CA VAL A 193 -0.04 -29.28 25.68
C VAL A 193 -1.23 -30.05 26.26
N TYR A 194 -1.74 -29.67 27.43
CA TYR A 194 -2.91 -30.31 28.04
C TYR A 194 -4.24 -29.89 27.40
N ASP A 195 -4.24 -28.80 26.63
CA ASP A 195 -5.41 -28.37 25.86
C ASP A 195 -5.61 -29.20 24.59
N VAL A 196 -4.61 -29.98 24.16
CA VAL A 196 -4.69 -30.87 22.99
C VAL A 196 -5.08 -32.28 23.45
N PRO A 197 -6.31 -32.78 23.16
CA PRO A 197 -6.82 -34.03 23.74
C PRO A 197 -5.90 -35.24 23.50
N LYS A 198 -5.42 -35.41 22.27
CA LYS A 198 -4.51 -36.52 21.90
C LYS A 198 -3.15 -36.45 22.63
N ALA A 199 -2.65 -35.24 22.89
CA ALA A 199 -1.40 -35.07 23.63
C ALA A 199 -1.61 -35.35 25.12
N ALA A 200 -2.72 -34.84 25.68
CA ALA A 200 -3.13 -35.12 27.05
C ALA A 200 -3.31 -36.62 27.30
N GLU A 201 -3.99 -37.34 26.41
CA GLU A 201 -4.18 -38.81 26.49
C GLU A 201 -2.85 -39.56 26.49
N ARG A 202 -1.92 -39.19 25.60
CA ARG A 202 -0.57 -39.79 25.56
C ARG A 202 0.17 -39.55 26.87
N ILE A 203 0.14 -38.32 27.39
CA ILE A 203 0.78 -37.96 28.65
C ILE A 203 0.20 -38.77 29.81
N SER A 204 -1.12 -38.94 29.85
CA SER A 204 -1.81 -39.78 30.84
C SER A 204 -1.45 -41.26 30.71
N SER A 205 -1.26 -41.77 29.49
CA SER A 205 -0.94 -43.19 29.23
C SER A 205 0.51 -43.57 29.56
N GLU A 206 1.44 -42.64 29.37
CA GLU A 206 2.87 -42.84 29.66
C GLU A 206 3.21 -42.58 31.14
N GLY A 207 2.38 -41.79 31.83
CA GLY A 207 2.56 -41.40 33.22
C GLY A 207 2.06 -42.44 34.22
N GLY A 208 2.79 -43.56 34.36
CA GLY A 208 2.64 -44.48 35.48
C GLY A 208 2.95 -43.80 36.82
N GLU A 209 1.94 -43.73 37.70
CA GLU A 209 1.96 -43.36 39.14
C GLU A 209 2.49 -41.98 39.58
N THR A 210 3.38 -41.29 38.85
CA THR A 210 3.91 -39.96 39.26
C THR A 210 2.98 -38.78 38.93
N SER A 211 1.97 -38.97 38.08
CA SER A 211 1.01 -37.92 37.70
C SER A 211 0.08 -37.44 38.82
N ARG A 212 0.07 -38.13 39.98
CA ARG A 212 -0.73 -37.74 41.16
C ARG A 212 -0.20 -36.50 41.89
N ALA A 213 1.07 -36.12 41.68
CA ALA A 213 1.66 -34.93 42.29
C ALA A 213 1.36 -33.63 41.53
N ALA A 214 0.91 -33.71 40.26
CA ALA A 214 0.69 -32.54 39.41
C ALA A 214 -0.71 -31.92 39.53
N GLY A 215 -1.58 -32.45 40.41
CA GLY A 215 -2.87 -31.83 40.71
C GLY A 215 -3.68 -31.52 39.45
N ILE A 216 -3.85 -32.51 38.55
CA ILE A 216 -4.71 -32.37 37.37
C ILE A 216 -6.15 -32.22 37.88
N SER A 217 -6.51 -30.97 38.16
CA SER A 217 -7.83 -30.56 38.59
C SER A 217 -8.71 -30.43 37.36
N ASP A 218 -9.95 -30.91 37.51
CA ASP A 218 -11.16 -30.71 36.69
C ASP A 218 -10.97 -30.33 35.20
N GLU A 219 -11.60 -31.07 34.28
CA GLU A 219 -11.53 -30.84 32.82
C GLU A 219 -11.90 -29.40 32.40
N ASN A 220 -12.62 -28.70 33.28
CA ASN A 220 -12.99 -27.28 33.19
C ASN A 220 -11.83 -26.27 33.41
N SER A 221 -10.68 -26.69 33.92
CA SER A 221 -9.52 -25.82 34.22
C SER A 221 -8.67 -25.51 32.98
N ARG A 222 -8.91 -26.22 31.86
CA ARG A 222 -8.19 -26.04 30.61
C ARG A 222 -8.47 -24.66 30.01
N VAL A 223 -7.41 -23.93 29.67
CA VAL A 223 -7.48 -22.55 29.14
C VAL A 223 -8.35 -22.49 27.88
N PHE A 224 -8.33 -23.57 27.09
CA PHE A 224 -9.12 -23.69 25.86
C PHE A 224 -10.28 -24.68 25.94
N HIS A 225 -10.73 -25.12 27.13
CA HIS A 225 -11.88 -26.05 27.23
C HIS A 225 -13.17 -25.48 26.57
N ILE A 226 -13.33 -24.16 26.56
CA ILE A 226 -14.48 -23.47 25.95
C ILE A 226 -14.39 -23.47 24.41
N VAL A 227 -13.18 -23.54 23.86
CA VAL A 227 -12.97 -23.60 22.41
C VAL A 227 -13.14 -25.05 21.98
N LYS A 228 -14.40 -25.44 21.72
CA LYS A 228 -14.69 -26.63 20.92
C LYS A 228 -13.92 -26.49 19.63
N GLU A 229 -13.02 -27.45 19.39
CA GLU A 229 -12.15 -27.64 18.22
C GLU A 229 -12.35 -26.58 17.12
N TRP A 230 -11.31 -25.78 16.87
CA TRP A 230 -11.29 -24.99 15.64
C TRP A 230 -11.34 -25.98 14.48
N PRO A 231 -12.39 -25.97 13.63
CA PRO A 231 -12.48 -26.92 12.55
C PRO A 231 -11.25 -26.75 11.67
N TYR A 232 -10.47 -27.82 11.55
CA TYR A 232 -9.37 -27.86 10.62
C TYR A 232 -9.98 -27.88 9.21
N GLU A 233 -9.96 -26.73 8.53
CA GLU A 233 -10.27 -26.65 7.12
C GLU A 233 -8.97 -26.91 6.34
N PRO A 234 -8.77 -28.10 5.74
CA PRO A 234 -7.63 -28.35 4.89
C PRO A 234 -7.69 -27.39 3.70
N ASN A 235 -6.72 -26.48 3.62
CA ASN A 235 -6.71 -25.46 2.58
C ASN A 235 -6.12 -25.96 1.26
N ASN A 236 -5.72 -27.24 1.17
CA ASN A 236 -5.19 -27.85 -0.05
C ASN A 236 -5.28 -29.40 -0.02
N GLU A 237 -5.27 -30.04 -1.21
CA GLU A 237 -5.28 -31.51 -1.39
C GLU A 237 -4.06 -32.22 -0.77
N GLN A 238 -2.98 -31.50 -0.45
CA GLN A 238 -1.79 -32.09 0.17
C GLN A 238 -2.01 -32.36 1.66
N ASP A 239 -2.75 -31.50 2.34
CA ASP A 239 -3.10 -31.63 3.75
C ASP A 239 -4.02 -32.84 3.98
N GLU A 240 -4.94 -33.13 3.06
CA GLU A 240 -5.81 -34.33 3.12
C GLU A 240 -4.99 -35.64 3.07
N LYS A 241 -3.94 -35.69 2.25
CA LYS A 241 -3.07 -36.88 2.14
C LYS A 241 -2.20 -37.09 3.39
N TYR A 242 -1.87 -36.03 4.11
CA TYR A 242 -1.10 -36.13 5.35
C TYR A 242 -1.96 -36.63 6.51
N VAL A 243 -3.21 -36.17 6.62
CA VAL A 243 -4.17 -36.64 7.63
C VAL A 243 -4.55 -38.11 7.39
N ALA A 244 -4.78 -38.50 6.14
CA ALA A 244 -5.13 -39.89 5.79
C ALA A 244 -4.05 -40.93 6.16
N ASN A 245 -2.77 -40.52 6.21
CA ASN A 245 -1.67 -41.42 6.58
C ASN A 245 -1.48 -41.57 8.10
N ILE A 246 -2.09 -40.72 8.92
CA ILE A 246 -1.98 -40.77 10.39
C ILE A 246 -3.03 -41.71 10.99
N GLU A 247 -4.13 -41.97 10.29
CA GLU A 247 -5.24 -42.80 10.78
C GLU A 247 -5.14 -44.29 10.46
N GLN A 248 -4.04 -44.75 9.85
CA GLN A 248 -3.83 -46.20 9.67
C GLN A 248 -3.01 -46.78 10.83
N PRO A 249 -3.64 -47.52 11.77
CA PRO A 249 -2.88 -48.26 12.78
C PRO A 249 -2.10 -49.39 12.10
N LYS A 250 -0.84 -49.56 12.49
CA LYS A 250 -0.07 -50.79 12.25
C LYS A 250 -0.48 -51.88 13.23
#